data_AF-A0A2U0SD82-F1
#
_entry.id   AF-A0A2U0SD82-F1
#
_cell.length_a   1.000
_cell.length_b   1.000
_cell.length_c   1.000
_cell.angle_alpha   90.00
_cell.angle_beta   90.00
_cell.angle_gamma   90.00
#
_symmetry.space_group_name_H-M   'P 1'
#
loop_
_entity.id
_entity.type
_entity.pdbx_description
1 polymer ?
#
loop_
_entity_poly.entity_id
_entity_poly.type
_entity_poly.pdbx_seq_one_letter_code
_entity_poly.pdbx_strand_id
1 'polypeptide(L)'
;MPCLTPPDAPQPKLHVPPNISIVTIPSKSPELNPQEKVWQFLRDNWLSNRVFGSYDEIVDQCCDAWNRLVDQPSRIMSLGLRAWAHGS
;
A
#
# COMPACT_ATOMS: atom_id res chain seq x y z
N MET A 1 -8.20 15.08 -24.42
CA MET A 1 -6.80 15.46 -24.13
C MET A 1 -6.79 16.17 -22.79
N PRO A 2 -6.52 15.50 -21.66
CA PRO A 2 -6.42 16.20 -20.38
C PRO A 2 -5.13 17.02 -20.39
N CYS A 3 -5.26 18.33 -20.16
CA CYS A 3 -4.15 19.25 -20.03
C CYS A 3 -3.22 18.78 -18.90
N LEU A 4 -1.97 18.49 -19.24
CA LEU A 4 -0.89 18.38 -18.28
C LEU A 4 -0.80 19.71 -17.53
N THR A 5 -1.15 19.71 -16.24
CA THR A 5 -0.88 20.86 -15.38
C THR A 5 0.63 21.13 -15.38
N PRO A 6 1.07 22.40 -15.50
CA PRO A 6 2.49 22.74 -15.42
C PRO A 6 3.11 22.17 -14.14
N PRO A 7 4.35 21.67 -14.18
CA PRO A 7 5.01 21.07 -13.01
C PRO A 7 5.13 22.03 -11.82
N ASP A 8 5.06 23.34 -12.07
CA ASP A 8 5.18 24.41 -11.07
C ASP A 8 3.83 25.00 -10.63
N ALA A 9 2.69 24.43 -11.06
CA ALA A 9 1.39 24.85 -10.57
C ALA A 9 1.31 24.57 -9.05
N PRO A 10 0.95 25.56 -8.20
CA PRO A 10 0.83 25.34 -6.77
C PRO A 10 -0.23 24.25 -6.52
N GLN A 11 0.22 23.15 -5.94
CA GLN A 11 -0.66 22.05 -5.57
C GLN A 11 -1.61 22.54 -4.45
N PRO A 12 -2.91 22.23 -4.53
CA PRO A 12 -3.82 22.58 -3.45
C PRO A 12 -3.33 21.96 -2.13
N LYS A 13 -3.31 22.78 -1.08
CA LYS A 13 -2.87 22.33 0.25
C LYS A 13 -3.81 21.20 0.73
N LEU A 14 -3.23 20.08 1.15
CA LEU A 14 -4.00 18.95 1.68
C LEU A 14 -4.75 19.38 2.95
N HIS A 15 -6.08 19.28 2.94
CA HIS A 15 -6.92 19.48 4.11
C HIS A 15 -7.00 18.17 4.90
N VAL A 16 -6.37 18.14 6.08
CA VAL A 16 -6.35 16.97 6.96
C VAL A 16 -7.44 17.09 8.02
N PRO A 17 -8.37 16.12 8.12
CA PRO A 17 -9.35 16.07 9.20
C PRO A 17 -8.69 15.99 10.59
N PRO A 18 -9.33 16.50 11.65
CA PRO A 18 -8.74 16.54 13.00
C PRO A 18 -8.48 15.16 13.61
N ASN A 19 -9.11 14.10 13.09
CA ASN A 19 -8.98 12.72 13.56
C ASN A 19 -7.95 11.88 12.76
N ILE A 20 -7.16 12.51 11.88
CA ILE A 20 -6.15 11.82 11.07
C ILE A 20 -4.80 12.52 11.28
N SER A 21 -3.78 11.75 11.63
CA SER A 21 -2.40 12.22 11.69
C SER A 21 -1.61 11.71 10.49
N ILE A 22 -0.88 12.61 9.82
CA ILE A 22 0.01 12.24 8.72
C ILE A 22 1.36 11.83 9.28
N VAL A 23 1.80 10.62 8.94
CA VAL A 23 3.17 10.17 9.19
C VAL A 23 3.97 10.35 7.90
N THR A 24 4.97 11.23 7.93
CA THR A 24 5.84 11.46 6.78
C THR A 24 6.96 10.43 6.76
N ILE A 25 7.10 9.72 5.65
CA ILE A 25 8.27 8.90 5.36
C ILE A 25 9.22 9.64 4.42
N PRO A 26 10.55 9.50 4.57
CA PRO A 26 11.52 10.01 3.61
C PRO A 26 11.23 9.50 2.20
N SER A 27 11.53 10.34 1.21
CA SER A 27 11.47 9.93 -0.19
C SER A 27 12.44 8.78 -0.45
N LYS A 28 12.03 7.82 -1.28
CA LYS A 28 12.81 6.63 -1.67
C LYS A 28 13.18 5.69 -0.52
N SER A 29 12.39 5.68 0.56
CA SER A 29 12.55 4.73 1.68
C SER A 29 11.41 3.69 1.74
N PRO A 30 11.32 2.75 0.77
CA PRO A 30 10.29 1.70 0.77
C PRO A 30 10.36 0.79 2.01
N GLU A 31 11.54 0.61 2.61
CA GLU A 31 11.75 -0.18 3.83
C GLU A 31 10.96 0.34 5.05
N LEU A 32 10.66 1.64 5.06
CA LEU A 32 9.87 2.26 6.12
C LEU A 32 8.37 2.09 5.91
N ASN A 33 7.91 1.91 4.67
CA ASN A 33 6.51 1.78 4.34
C ASN A 33 5.97 0.38 4.76
N PRO A 34 5.01 0.28 5.70
CA PRO A 34 4.42 -1.01 6.10
C PRO A 34 3.76 -1.75 4.94
N GLN A 35 3.19 -1.02 3.98
CA GLN A 35 2.47 -1.58 2.83
C GLN A 35 3.39 -2.38 1.90
N GLU A 36 4.67 -2.03 1.77
CA GLU A 36 5.62 -2.75 0.90
C GLU A 36 5.82 -4.20 1.36
N LYS A 37 5.88 -4.45 2.68
CA LYS A 37 5.98 -5.83 3.22
C LYS A 37 4.69 -6.63 2.99
N VAL A 38 3.54 -5.98 3.11
CA VAL A 38 2.24 -6.62 2.80
C VAL A 38 2.22 -7.03 1.33
N TRP A 39 2.60 -6.12 0.43
CA TRP A 39 2.63 -6.39 -1.00
C TRP A 39 3.64 -7.47 -1.39
N GLN A 40 4.82 -7.46 -0.78
CA GLN A 40 5.81 -8.52 -0.97
C GLN A 40 5.26 -9.88 -0.51
N PHE A 41 4.64 -9.95 0.67
CA PHE A 41 4.03 -11.17 1.17
C PHE A 41 2.97 -11.74 0.21
N LEU A 42 2.05 -10.90 -0.30
CA LEU A 42 1.00 -11.33 -1.24
C LEU A 42 1.61 -11.90 -2.54
N ARG A 43 2.64 -11.25 -3.10
CA ARG A 43 3.34 -11.72 -4.29
C ARG A 43 4.06 -13.03 -4.06
N ASP A 44 4.86 -13.12 -3.00
CA ASP A 44 5.69 -14.29 -2.74
C ASP A 44 4.86 -15.55 -2.46
N ASN A 45 3.63 -15.40 -1.98
CA ASN A 45 2.80 -16.52 -1.54
C ASN A 45 1.66 -16.87 -2.50
N TRP A 46 0.97 -15.88 -3.09
CA TRP A 46 -0.29 -16.13 -3.79
C TRP A 46 -0.34 -15.58 -5.20
N LEU A 47 0.33 -14.45 -5.49
CA LEU A 47 0.16 -13.73 -6.76
C LEU A 47 1.32 -13.91 -7.75
N SER A 48 2.47 -14.46 -7.33
CA SER A 48 3.61 -14.66 -8.24
C SER A 48 3.38 -15.78 -9.26
N ASN A 49 4.05 -15.66 -10.42
CA ASN A 49 4.12 -16.68 -11.48
C ASN A 49 2.75 -17.13 -12.02
N ARG A 50 1.79 -16.21 -12.11
CA ARG A 50 0.47 -16.43 -12.72
C ARG A 50 0.36 -15.77 -14.09
N VAL A 51 -0.37 -16.41 -14.98
CA VAL A 51 -0.82 -15.83 -16.26
C VAL A 51 -2.31 -15.54 -16.11
N PHE A 52 -2.70 -14.31 -16.42
CA PHE A 52 -4.10 -13.88 -16.36
C PHE A 52 -4.62 -13.67 -17.77
N GLY A 53 -5.83 -14.16 -18.05
CA GLY A 53 -6.51 -14.03 -19.33
C GLY A 53 -7.26 -12.71 -19.49
N SER A 54 -7.53 -11.98 -18.41
CA SER A 54 -8.25 -10.70 -18.42
C SER A 54 -7.86 -9.79 -17.26
N TYR A 55 -8.27 -8.52 -17.35
CA TYR A 55 -8.15 -7.57 -16.25
C TYR A 55 -8.99 -8.00 -15.04
N ASP A 56 -10.22 -8.44 -15.26
CA ASP A 56 -11.13 -8.84 -14.18
C ASP A 56 -10.54 -10.01 -13.39
N GLU A 57 -9.90 -10.96 -14.06
CA GLU A 57 -9.21 -12.07 -13.39
C GLU A 57 -8.05 -11.60 -12.50
N ILE A 58 -7.32 -10.54 -12.87
CA ILE A 58 -6.29 -9.94 -12.02
C ILE A 58 -6.94 -9.36 -10.76
N VAL A 59 -8.03 -8.62 -10.91
CA VAL A 59 -8.74 -7.99 -9.79
C VAL A 59 -9.28 -9.06 -8.84
N ASP A 60 -9.95 -10.08 -9.36
CA ASP A 60 -10.52 -11.17 -8.58
C ASP A 60 -9.44 -11.89 -7.77
N GLN A 61 -8.32 -12.26 -8.39
CA GLN A 61 -7.22 -12.94 -7.70
C GLN A 61 -6.56 -12.04 -6.64
N CYS A 62 -6.46 -10.73 -6.89
CA CYS A 62 -5.98 -9.78 -5.89
C CYS A 62 -6.96 -9.65 -4.71
N CYS A 63 -8.26 -9.61 -4.98
CA CYS A 63 -9.31 -9.57 -3.96
C CYS A 63 -9.29 -10.82 -3.09
N ASP A 64 -9.20 -12.01 -3.68
CA ASP A 64 -9.10 -13.27 -2.95
C ASP A 64 -7.87 -13.32 -2.05
N ALA A 65 -6.70 -12.94 -2.60
CA ALA A 65 -5.45 -12.85 -1.85
C ALA A 65 -5.56 -11.86 -0.69
N TRP A 66 -6.15 -10.69 -0.91
CA TRP A 66 -6.36 -9.68 0.12
C TRP A 66 -7.30 -10.15 1.22
N ASN A 67 -8.47 -10.69 0.86
CA ASN A 67 -9.47 -11.18 1.82
C ASN A 67 -8.89 -12.32 2.69
N ARG A 68 -8.12 -13.23 2.07
CA ARG A 68 -7.39 -14.26 2.82
C ARG A 68 -6.38 -13.70 3.82
N LEU A 69 -5.76 -12.56 3.53
CA LEU A 69 -4.86 -11.89 4.48
C LEU A 69 -5.66 -11.18 5.58
N VAL A 70 -6.78 -10.55 5.25
CA VAL A 70 -7.69 -9.89 6.21
C VAL A 70 -8.18 -10.86 7.28
N ASP A 71 -8.45 -12.11 6.90
CA ASP A 71 -8.81 -13.19 7.83
C ASP A 71 -7.66 -13.63 8.76
N GLN A 72 -6.46 -13.05 8.61
CA GLN A 72 -5.26 -13.34 9.41
C GLN A 72 -4.73 -12.07 10.11
N PRO A 73 -5.48 -11.49 11.06
CA PRO A 73 -5.12 -10.21 11.69
C PRO A 73 -3.75 -10.23 12.38
N SER A 74 -3.36 -11.34 13.02
CA SER A 74 -2.04 -11.48 13.63
C SER A 74 -0.89 -11.39 12.62
N ARG A 75 -1.11 -11.90 11.40
CA ARG A 75 -0.14 -11.78 10.29
C ARG A 75 -0.04 -10.35 9.80
N ILE A 76 -1.17 -9.66 9.64
CA ILE A 76 -1.19 -8.24 9.28
C ILE A 76 -0.41 -7.42 10.29
N MET A 77 -0.63 -7.65 11.59
CA MET A 77 0.13 -6.96 12.64
C MET A 77 1.63 -7.23 12.51
N SER A 78 2.04 -8.49 12.32
CA SER A 78 3.45 -8.84 12.15
C SER A 78 4.11 -8.20 10.92
N LEU A 79 3.38 -8.10 9.80
CA LEU A 79 3.87 -7.48 8.56
C LEU A 79 3.95 -5.95 8.67
N GLY A 80 2.99 -5.33 9.36
CA GLY A 80 2.84 -3.88 9.46
C GLY A 80 3.61 -3.23 10.60
N LEU A 81 3.95 -3.98 11.66
CA LEU A 81 4.65 -3.42 12.82
C LEU A 81 6.01 -2.84 12.42
N ARG A 82 6.30 -1.63 12.88
CA ARG A 82 7.54 -0.91 12.60
C ARG A 82 8.05 -0.26 13.86
N ALA A 83 9.24 -0.66 14.32
CA ALA A 83 9.86 -0.09 15.51
C ALA A 83 10.01 1.44 15.42
N TRP A 84 10.32 1.98 14.24
CA TRP A 84 10.47 3.42 14.04
C TRP A 84 9.16 4.22 14.22
N ALA A 85 8.00 3.59 13.99
CA ALA A 85 6.68 4.23 14.09
C ALA A 85 6.12 4.23 15.52
N HIS A 86 6.64 3.35 16.39
CA HIS A 86 6.35 3.32 17.81
C HIS A 86 7.55 3.94 18.53
N GLY A 87 7.60 5.27 18.56
CA GLY A 87 8.71 6.01 19.17
C GLY A 87 9.04 5.52 20.58
N SER A 88 10.34 5.57 20.89
CA SER A 88 10.88 5.62 22.25
C SER A 88 10.32 6.81 23.03
#